data_AF-A0A7K0Y6H7-F1
#
_entry.id   AF-A0A7K0Y6H7-F1
#
_cell.length_a   1.000
_cell.length_b   1.000
_cell.length_c   1.000
_cell.angle_alpha   90.00
_cell.angle_beta   90.00
_cell.angle_gamma   90.00
#
_symmetry.space_group_name_H-M   'P 1'
#
loop_
_entity.id
_entity.type
_entity.pdbx_description
1 polymer ?
#
loop_
_entity_poly.entity_id
_entity_poly.type
_entity_poly.pdbx_seq_one_letter_code
_entity_poly.pdbx_strand_id
1 'polypeptide(L)'
;MRRLFTPRWLLVHVSVSTLIVTMVFLGFWQLNRLDERRARNDTIAANTSAPIETAKQSMGQASDEWRRVTLTGQYLASSEVTIINRS
;
A
#
# COMPACT_ATOMS: atom_id res chain seq x y z
N MET A 1 -35.57 42.31 2.59
CA MET A 1 -35.27 40.86 2.73
C MET A 1 -35.36 40.15 1.38
N ARG A 2 -34.45 40.45 0.43
CA ARG A 2 -34.41 39.76 -0.88
C ARG A 2 -32.97 39.71 -1.39
N ARG A 3 -32.11 38.96 -0.70
CA ARG A 3 -30.71 38.72 -1.10
C ARG A 3 -30.36 37.24 -1.24
N LEU A 4 -31.34 36.34 -1.11
CA LEU A 4 -31.15 34.89 -1.27
C LEU A 4 -31.29 34.44 -2.74
N PHE A 5 -31.93 35.25 -3.59
CA PHE A 5 -32.16 34.95 -5.01
C PHE A 5 -31.32 35.80 -5.98
N THR A 6 -30.23 36.40 -5.52
CA THR A 6 -29.21 36.91 -6.45
C THR A 6 -28.40 35.73 -6.99
N PRO A 7 -28.12 35.64 -8.30
CA PRO A 7 -27.43 34.49 -8.93
C PRO A 7 -26.09 34.14 -8.27
N ARG A 8 -25.45 35.12 -7.63
CA ARG A 8 -24.24 34.95 -6.81
C ARG A 8 -24.43 33.98 -5.63
N TRP A 9 -25.57 34.00 -4.95
CA TRP A 9 -25.84 33.12 -3.79
C TRP A 9 -26.16 31.69 -4.22
N LEU A 10 -26.85 31.52 -5.35
CA LEU A 10 -27.09 30.21 -5.95
C LEU A 10 -25.76 29.52 -6.30
N LEU A 11 -24.82 30.28 -6.90
CA LEU A 11 -23.50 29.76 -7.26
C LEU A 11 -22.74 29.26 -6.03
N VAL A 12 -22.74 30.01 -4.92
CA VAL A 12 -22.11 29.59 -3.67
C VAL A 12 -22.71 28.27 -3.15
N HIS A 13 -24.03 28.13 -3.14
CA HIS A 13 -24.67 26.90 -2.68
C HIS A 13 -24.36 25.69 -3.58
N VAL A 14 -24.31 25.90 -4.89
CA VAL A 14 -23.89 24.86 -5.83
C VAL A 14 -22.45 24.47 -5.56
N SER A 15 -21.53 25.44 -5.44
CA SER A 15 -20.12 25.16 -5.15
C SER A 15 -19.92 24.40 -3.84
N VAL A 16 -20.61 24.80 -2.77
CA VAL A 16 -20.55 24.11 -1.48
C VAL A 16 -21.11 22.69 -1.59
N SER A 17 -22.26 22.53 -2.25
CA SER A 17 -22.86 21.21 -2.49
C SER A 17 -21.91 20.30 -3.28
N THR A 18 -21.29 20.81 -4.35
CA THR A 18 -20.30 20.09 -5.14
C THR A 18 -19.10 19.70 -4.28
N LEU A 19 -18.57 20.61 -3.46
CA LEU A 19 -17.44 20.32 -2.57
C LEU A 19 -17.77 19.22 -1.57
N ILE A 20 -18.96 19.27 -0.95
CA ILE A 20 -19.42 18.23 -0.02
C ILE A 20 -19.47 16.88 -0.72
N VAL A 21 -20.06 16.82 -1.91
CA VAL A 21 -20.15 15.59 -2.71
C VAL A 21 -18.74 15.06 -3.03
N THR A 22 -17.82 15.91 -3.49
CA THR A 22 -16.43 15.53 -3.76
C THR A 22 -15.74 14.99 -2.52
N MET A 23 -15.91 15.63 -1.35
CA MET A 23 -15.32 15.16 -0.09
C MET A 23 -15.85 13.79 0.31
N VAL A 24 -17.15 13.52 0.12
CA VAL A 24 -17.74 12.20 0.39
C VAL A 24 -17.14 11.13 -0.53
N PHE A 25 -17.03 11.40 -1.84
CA PHE A 25 -16.38 10.48 -2.77
C PHE A 25 -14.92 10.22 -2.42
N LEU A 26 -14.17 11.26 -2.03
CA LEU A 26 -12.80 11.11 -1.56
C LEU A 26 -12.71 10.30 -0.26
N GLY A 27 -13.66 10.48 0.66
CA GLY A 27 -13.75 9.66 1.88
C GLY A 27 -13.93 8.18 1.57
N PHE A 28 -14.85 7.85 0.66
CA PHE A 28 -15.02 6.47 0.20
C PHE A 28 -13.78 5.93 -0.53
N TRP A 29 -13.13 6.76 -1.35
CA TRP A 29 -11.88 6.40 -2.00
C TRP A 29 -10.78 6.09 -0.97
N GLN A 30 -10.67 6.89 0.10
CA GLN A 30 -9.72 6.65 1.18
C GLN A 30 -9.99 5.32 1.89
N LEU A 31 -11.24 4.98 2.17
CA LEU A 31 -11.61 3.69 2.77
C LEU A 31 -11.27 2.52 1.85
N ASN A 32 -11.65 2.59 0.57
CA ASN A 32 -11.30 1.55 -0.41
C ASN A 32 -9.78 1.36 -0.49
N ARG A 33 -9.03 2.47 -0.53
CA ARG A 33 -7.56 2.42 -0.56
C ARG A 33 -6.96 1.86 0.72
N LEU A 34 -7.59 2.07 1.87
CA LEU A 34 -7.20 1.46 3.13
C LEU A 34 -7.41 -0.06 3.09
N ASP A 35 -8.54 -0.52 2.58
CA ASP A 35 -8.84 -1.94 2.48
C ASP A 35 -7.89 -2.66 1.51
N GLU A 36 -7.55 -2.05 0.37
CA GLU A 36 -6.50 -2.55 -0.52
C GLU A 36 -5.15 -2.72 0.20
N ARG A 37 -4.77 -1.74 1.04
CA ARG A 37 -3.52 -1.80 1.81
C ARG A 37 -3.58 -2.89 2.88
N ARG A 38 -4.71 -3.05 3.56
CA ARG A 38 -4.93 -4.08 4.59
C ARG A 38 -4.84 -5.47 3.96
N ALA A 39 -5.57 -5.73 2.88
CA ALA A 39 -5.53 -7.02 2.19
C ALA A 39 -4.10 -7.42 1.76
N ARG A 40 -3.32 -6.46 1.24
CA ARG A 40 -1.91 -6.69 0.94
C ARG A 40 -1.08 -6.99 2.19
N ASN A 41 -1.25 -6.21 3.26
CA ASN A 41 -0.51 -6.43 4.50
C ASN A 41 -0.86 -7.77 5.15
N ASP A 42 -2.13 -8.18 5.12
CA ASP A 42 -2.58 -9.47 5.65
C ASP A 42 -1.94 -10.62 4.89
N THR A 43 -1.83 -10.51 3.55
CA THR A 43 -1.12 -11.48 2.71
C THR A 43 0.36 -11.57 3.09
N ILE A 44 1.02 -10.42 3.24
CA ILE A 44 2.43 -10.35 3.65
C ILE A 44 2.62 -10.96 5.04
N ALA A 45 1.75 -10.63 5.99
CA ALA A 45 1.82 -11.12 7.36
C ALA A 45 1.62 -12.64 7.40
N ALA A 46 0.63 -13.17 6.68
CA ALA A 46 0.39 -14.60 6.56
C ALA A 46 1.64 -15.32 5.99
N ASN A 47 2.18 -14.83 4.88
CA ASN A 47 3.33 -15.45 4.22
C ASN A 47 4.62 -15.34 5.06
N THR A 48 4.79 -14.24 5.80
CA THR A 48 5.95 -14.03 6.68
C THR A 48 5.88 -14.89 7.95
N SER A 49 4.66 -15.14 8.45
CA SER A 49 4.43 -15.97 9.63
C SER A 49 4.47 -17.47 9.35
N ALA A 50 4.40 -17.87 8.08
CA ALA A 50 4.50 -19.26 7.67
C ALA A 50 5.86 -19.86 8.07
N PRO A 51 5.92 -21.20 8.27
CA PRO A 51 7.17 -21.88 8.54
C PRO A 51 8.24 -21.55 7.50
N ILE A 52 9.47 -21.36 7.96
CA ILE A 52 10.60 -21.03 7.09
C ILE A 52 10.95 -22.25 6.25
N GLU A 53 10.94 -22.09 4.93
CA GLU A 53 11.27 -23.15 3.98
C GLU A 53 12.71 -23.03 3.47
N THR A 54 13.24 -24.13 2.94
CA THR A 54 14.51 -24.05 2.21
C THR A 54 14.24 -23.33 0.89
N ALA A 55 15.11 -22.40 0.48
CA ALA A 55 14.88 -21.63 -0.75
C ALA A 55 14.76 -22.50 -2.03
N LYS A 56 15.27 -23.73 -2.03
CA LYS A 56 15.03 -24.70 -3.12
C LYS A 56 13.56 -25.15 -3.23
N GLN A 57 12.82 -25.17 -2.11
CA GLN A 57 11.42 -25.60 -2.04
C GLN A 57 10.44 -24.46 -2.38
N SER A 58 10.87 -23.21 -2.16
CA SER A 58 10.10 -21.98 -2.39
C SER A 58 10.50 -21.29 -3.72
N MET A 59 11.03 -22.04 -4.69
CA MET A 59 11.42 -21.48 -5.98
C MET A 59 10.39 -21.87 -7.05
N GLY A 60 9.64 -20.89 -7.55
CA GLY A 60 8.73 -21.05 -8.69
C GLY A 60 7.26 -21.26 -8.35
N GLN A 61 6.83 -21.10 -7.09
CA GLN A 61 5.41 -21.10 -6.74
C GLN A 61 4.88 -19.67 -6.69
N ALA A 62 3.72 -19.41 -7.30
CA ALA A 62 3.13 -18.07 -7.33
C ALA A 62 2.75 -17.52 -5.94
N SER A 63 2.66 -18.39 -4.92
CA SER A 63 2.42 -18.04 -3.51
C SER A 63 3.68 -17.69 -2.72
N ASP A 64 4.86 -17.62 -3.36
CA ASP A 64 6.15 -17.39 -2.69
C ASP A 64 6.45 -15.91 -2.37
N GLU A 65 5.62 -14.96 -2.83
CA GLU A 65 5.85 -13.56 -2.48
C GLU A 65 5.80 -13.35 -0.96
N TRP A 66 6.83 -12.67 -0.42
CA TRP A 66 6.96 -12.37 1.01
C TRP A 66 7.09 -13.60 1.93
N ARG A 67 7.44 -14.78 1.40
CA ARG A 67 7.73 -15.98 2.19
C ARG A 67 9.14 -15.93 2.75
N ARG A 68 9.31 -16.36 4.00
CA ARG A 68 10.65 -16.48 4.62
C ARG A 68 11.34 -17.75 4.15
N VAL A 69 12.57 -17.62 3.66
CA VAL A 69 13.38 -18.76 3.23
C VAL A 69 14.77 -18.73 3.86
N THR A 70 15.33 -19.91 4.09
CA THR A 70 16.72 -20.08 4.53
C THR A 70 17.57 -20.63 3.39
N LEU A 71 18.76 -20.04 3.22
CA LEU A 71 19.80 -20.44 2.28
C LEU A 71 21.08 -20.74 3.06
N THR A 72 21.69 -21.88 2.77
CA THR A 72 23.02 -22.23 3.26
C THR A 72 23.99 -22.26 2.08
N GLY A 73 25.20 -21.73 2.30
CA GLY A 73 26.23 -21.62 1.27
C GLY A 73 27.58 -21.26 1.89
N GLN A 74 28.61 -21.14 1.05
CA GLN A 74 29.94 -20.71 1.47
C GLN A 74 30.29 -19.39 0.79
N TYR A 75 31.00 -18.52 1.51
CA TYR A 75 31.49 -17.27 0.95
C TYR A 75 32.63 -17.54 -0.04
N LEU A 76 32.60 -16.85 -1.17
CA LEU A 76 33.66 -16.92 -2.17
C LEU A 76 34.68 -15.80 -1.91
N ALA A 77 35.77 -16.14 -1.23
CA ALA A 77 36.81 -15.17 -0.86
C ALA A 77 37.44 -14.44 -2.07
N SER A 78 37.44 -15.07 -3.25
CA SER A 78 37.97 -14.45 -4.49
C SER A 78 37.09 -13.32 -5.04
N SER A 79 35.92 -13.05 -4.45
CA SER A 79 34.95 -12.05 -4.95
C SER A 79 34.39 -11.18 -3.83
N GLU A 80 35.16 -10.98 -2.76
CA GLU A 80 34.77 -10.13 -1.64
C GLU A 80 34.76 -8.64 -2.03
N VAL A 81 33.72 -7.91 -1.62
CA VAL A 81 33.56 -6.47 -1.86
C VAL A 81 33.33 -5.77 -0.52
N THR A 82 34.14 -4.77 -0.21
CA THR A 82 33.98 -3.94 1.00
C THR A 82 32.88 -2.91 0.78
N ILE A 83 31.82 -2.98 1.58
CA ILE A 83 30.75 -1.97 1.61
C ILE A 83 31.02 -1.02 2.77
N ILE A 84 31.24 0.27 2.48
CA ILE A 84 31.35 1.31 3.49
C ILE A 84 29.94 1.88 3.68
N ASN A 85 29.34 1.63 4.85
CA ASN A 85 28.05 2.23 5.19
C ASN A 85 28.25 3.73 5.43
N ARG A 86 27.63 4.55 4.61
CA ARG A 86 27.50 5.99 4.83
C ARG A 86 26.04 6.29 5.13
N SER A 87 25.76 6.56 6.40
CA SER A 87 24.46 7.02 6.89
C SER A 87 24.26 8.50 6.58
#